data_AF-A0A9D7ME73-F1
#
_entry.id   AF-A0A9D7ME73-F1
#
_cell.length_a   1.000
_cell.length_b   1.000
_cell.length_c   1.000
_cell.angle_alpha   90.00
_cell.angle_beta   90.00
_cell.angle_gamma   90.00
#
_symmetry.space_group_name_H-M   'P 1'
#
loop_
_entity.id
_entity.type
_entity.pdbx_description
1 polymer ?
#
loop_
_entity_poly.entity_id
_entity_poly.type
_entity_poly.pdbx_seq_one_letter_code
_entity_poly.pdbx_strand_id
1 'polypeptide(L)' 'MSETAVELNGVNPSIAGRNTEMVPKSIRRRFTKACVERILRELDDAPHGEAGKILCREGLYSKSITSW' A
#
# COMPACT_ATOMS: atom_id res chain seq x y z
N MET A 1 16.35 4.43 -57.85
CA MET A 1 16.21 5.61 -56.98
C MET A 1 16.21 5.08 -55.56
N SER A 2 17.21 5.48 -54.78
CA SER A 2 17.65 4.80 -53.56
C SER A 2 16.72 5.01 -52.36
N GLU A 3 16.66 3.97 -51.53
CA GLU A 3 16.09 3.91 -50.17
C GLU A 3 16.37 5.17 -49.33
N THR A 4 15.35 5.60 -48.59
CA THR A 4 15.54 6.39 -47.37
C THR A 4 14.79 5.69 -46.24
N ALA A 5 15.47 4.75 -45.60
CA ALA A 5 15.08 4.22 -44.30
C ALA A 5 15.16 5.37 -43.28
N VAL A 6 14.02 5.73 -42.69
CA VAL A 6 13.98 6.71 -41.59
C VAL A 6 14.38 5.97 -40.31
N GLU A 7 15.60 6.21 -39.83
CA GLU A 7 16.06 5.73 -38.54
C GLU A 7 15.24 6.37 -37.41
N LEU A 8 14.37 5.58 -36.77
CA LEU A 8 13.63 5.99 -35.57
C LEU A 8 14.48 5.84 -34.30
N ASN A 9 15.71 6.35 -34.29
CA ASN A 9 16.52 6.45 -33.07
C ASN A 9 16.37 7.84 -32.43
N GLY A 10 15.12 8.28 -32.26
CA GLY A 10 14.80 9.53 -31.59
C GLY A 10 14.60 9.32 -30.10
N VAL A 11 15.62 9.55 -29.28
CA VAL A 11 15.41 9.82 -27.85
C VAL A 11 14.51 11.05 -27.76
N ASN A 12 13.26 10.88 -27.31
CA ASN A 12 12.34 12.00 -27.15
C ASN A 12 12.79 12.85 -25.94
N PRO A 13 13.29 14.08 -26.14
CA PRO A 13 13.85 14.90 -25.06
C PRO A 13 12.79 15.30 -24.02
N SER A 14 11.50 15.21 -24.36
CA SER A 14 10.39 15.43 -23.41
C SER A 14 10.38 14.41 -22.27
N ILE A 15 10.97 13.22 -22.47
CA ILE A 15 11.00 12.14 -21.47
C ILE A 15 12.18 12.32 -20.49
N ALA A 16 13.31 12.84 -20.97
CA ALA A 16 14.56 12.95 -20.21
C ALA A 16 14.48 13.90 -19.01
N GLY A 17 13.49 14.80 -18.96
CA GLY A 17 13.25 15.72 -17.84
C GLY A 17 12.13 15.31 -16.88
N ARG A 18 11.45 14.18 -17.10
CA ARG A 18 10.38 13.73 -16.20
C ARG A 18 10.98 13.00 -15.02
N ASN A 19 11.21 13.72 -13.92
CA ASN A 19 11.41 13.10 -12.61
C ASN A 19 10.12 12.35 -12.24
N THR A 20 10.05 11.08 -12.61
CA THR A 20 8.97 10.19 -12.20
C THR A 20 9.30 9.76 -10.78
N GLU A 21 8.95 10.60 -9.82
CA GLU A 21 8.93 10.23 -8.42
C GLU A 21 7.90 9.09 -8.28
N MET A 22 8.41 7.87 -8.29
CA MET A 22 7.60 6.68 -8.13
C MET A 22 7.16 6.61 -6.67
N VAL A 23 5.88 6.91 -6.41
CA VAL A 23 5.29 6.73 -5.08
C VAL A 23 5.52 5.27 -4.67
N PRO A 24 6.09 5.00 -3.48
CA PRO A 24 6.39 3.65 -3.06
C PRO A 24 5.13 2.79 -3.14
N LYS A 25 5.23 1.68 -3.86
CA LYS A 25 4.15 0.72 -4.06
C LYS A 25 3.63 0.28 -2.69
N SER A 26 2.31 0.29 -2.49
CA SER A 26 1.73 -0.07 -1.20
C SER A 26 2.18 -1.48 -0.81
N ILE A 27 3.03 -1.56 0.20
CA ILE A 27 3.52 -2.84 0.72
C ILE A 27 2.37 -3.45 1.53
N ARG A 28 2.11 -4.75 1.32
CA ARG A 28 1.15 -5.48 2.16
C ARG A 28 1.61 -5.38 3.61
N ARG A 29 0.77 -4.79 4.46
CA ARG A 29 1.03 -4.66 5.90
C ARG A 29 1.24 -6.05 6.50
N ARG A 30 2.36 -6.25 7.20
CA ARG A 30 2.65 -7.49 7.94
C ARG A 30 2.19 -7.31 9.38
N PHE A 31 1.35 -8.21 9.86
CA PHE A 31 0.96 -8.27 11.26
C PHE A 31 1.99 -9.13 12.01
N THR A 32 2.91 -8.47 12.71
CA THR A 32 3.82 -9.14 13.64
C THR A 32 3.07 -9.53 14.91
N LYS A 33 3.60 -10.49 15.68
CA LYS A 33 3.00 -10.94 16.94
C LYS A 33 2.73 -9.77 17.92
N ALA A 34 3.72 -8.90 18.10
CA ALA A 34 3.58 -7.71 18.96
C ALA A 34 2.48 -6.74 18.46
N CYS A 35 2.29 -6.63 17.14
CA CYS A 35 1.22 -5.81 16.58
C CYS A 35 -0.16 -6.40 16.90
N VAL A 36 -0.31 -7.71 16.71
CA VAL A 36 -1.54 -8.43 17.04
C VAL A 36 -1.86 -8.32 18.53
N GLU A 37 -0.89 -8.57 19.42
CA GLU A 37 -1.07 -8.45 20.88
C GLU A 37 -1.49 -7.02 21.30
N ARG A 38 -0.90 -5.98 20.69
CA ARG A 38 -1.30 -4.59 20.95
C ARG A 38 -2.75 -4.33 20.54
N ILE A 39 -3.15 -4.80 19.36
CA ILE A 39 -4.52 -4.60 18.84
C ILE A 39 -5.53 -5.35 19.69
N LEU A 40 -5.23 -6.59 20.10
CA LEU A 40 -6.11 -7.39 20.96
C LEU A 40 -6.30 -6.74 22.33
N ARG A 41 -5.22 -6.27 22.98
CA ARG A 41 -5.34 -5.52 24.24
C ARG A 41 -6.21 -4.28 24.09
N GLU A 42 -6.00 -3.50 23.03
CA GLU A 42 -6.78 -2.29 22.82
C GLU A 42 -8.27 -2.60 22.57
N LEU A 43 -8.58 -3.75 21.94
CA LEU A 43 -9.95 -4.24 21.77
C LEU A 43 -10.56 -4.74 23.09
N ASP A 44 -9.79 -5.43 23.93
CA ASP A 44 -10.25 -5.91 25.24
C ASP A 44 -10.55 -4.74 26.20
N ASP A 45 -9.73 -3.69 26.14
CA ASP A 45 -9.91 -2.47 26.95
C ASP A 45 -10.96 -1.51 26.37
N ALA A 46 -11.45 -1.75 25.14
CA ALA A 46 -12.36 -0.84 24.46
C ALA A 46 -13.77 -0.84 25.09
N PRO A 47 -14.35 0.34 25.36
CA PRO A 47 -15.73 0.42 25.79
C PRO A 47 -16.70 -0.04 24.69
N HIS A 48 -17.92 -0.42 25.10
CA HIS A 48 -18.94 -0.90 24.17
C HIS A 48 -19.17 0.09 23.02
N GLY A 49 -19.02 -0.40 21.78
CA GLY A 49 -19.20 0.38 20.56
C GLY A 49 -17.92 1.00 19.98
N GLU A 50 -16.80 0.96 20.70
CA GLU A 50 -15.54 1.55 20.21
C GLU A 50 -14.64 0.58 19.46
N ALA A 51 -14.85 -0.73 19.63
CA ALA A 51 -14.11 -1.78 18.92
C ALA A 51 -14.11 -1.57 17.39
N GLY A 52 -15.24 -1.12 16.82
CA GLY A 52 -15.33 -0.82 15.38
C GLY A 52 -14.39 0.30 14.93
N LYS A 53 -14.14 1.31 15.77
CA LYS A 53 -13.20 2.40 15.45
C LYS A 53 -11.76 1.89 15.37
N ILE A 54 -11.39 1.00 16.30
CA ILE A 54 -10.06 0.36 16.34
C ILE A 54 -9.87 -0.50 15.09
N LEU A 55 -10.88 -1.31 14.73
CA LEU A 55 -10.85 -2.13 13.52
C LEU A 55 -10.71 -1.29 12.23
N CYS A 56 -11.47 -0.21 12.10
CA CYS A 56 -11.35 0.70 10.96
C CYS A 56 -9.98 1.36 10.86
N ARG A 57 -9.40 1.80 11.99
CA ARG A 57 -8.04 2.37 12.03
C ARG A 57 -6.99 1.37 11.56
N GLU A 58 -7.13 0.11 11.98
CA GLU A 58 -6.17 -0.93 11.66
C GLU A 58 -6.43 -1.60 10.30
N GLY A 59 -7.56 -1.30 9.64
CA GLY A 59 -7.98 -1.88 8.37
C GLY A 59 -8.42 -3.34 8.51
N LEU A 60 -8.96 -3.71 9.67
CA LEU A 60 -9.33 -5.07 10.05
C LEU A 60 -10.84 -5.26 10.05
N TYR A 61 -11.25 -6.51 9.89
CA TYR A 61 -12.64 -6.93 10.06
C TYR A 61 -12.76 -7.84 11.28
N SER A 62 -13.97 -7.95 11.83
CA SER A 62 -14.25 -8.81 13.00
C SER A 62 -13.77 -10.26 12.76
N LYS A 63 -13.93 -10.77 11.54
CA LYS A 63 -13.44 -12.11 11.13
C LYS A 63 -11.93 -12.27 11.28
N SER A 64 -11.15 -11.20 11.07
CA SER A 64 -9.69 -11.22 11.26
C SER A 64 -9.34 -11.43 12.72
N ILE A 65 -10.09 -10.80 13.63
CA ILE A 65 -9.89 -10.94 15.08
C ILE A 65 -10.27 -12.34 15.55
N THR A 66 -11.42 -12.88 15.12
CA THR A 66 -11.83 -14.24 15.49
C THR A 66 -10.89 -15.32 14.93
N SER A 67 -10.11 -15.01 13.89
CA SER A 67 -9.11 -15.91 13.34
C SER A 67 -7.76 -15.85 14.06
N TRP A 68 -7.52 -14.84 14.89
CA TRP A 68 -6.31 -14.67 15.69
C TRP A 68 -6.54 -15.24 17.09
#